data_AF-W1XSL3-F1
#
_entry.id   AF-W1XSL3-F1
#
_cell.length_a   1.000
_cell.length_b   1.000
_cell.length_c   1.000
_cell.angle_alpha   90.00
_cell.angle_beta   90.00
_cell.angle_gamma   90.00
#
_symmetry.space_group_name_H-M   'P 1'
#
loop_
_entity.id
_entity.type
_entity.pdbx_description
1 polymer ?
#
loop_
_entity_poly.entity_id
_entity_poly.type
_entity_poly.pdbx_seq_one_letter_code
_entity_poly.pdbx_strand_id
1 'polypeptide(L)' 'GKTAIAEGLAWRIVQGDVPEVMADCTIYSLDIGSLLAGTKYRGDFEKRFKALLKQLEQDTNSILFIDEIHTFL' A
#
# COMPACT_ATOMS: atom_id res chain seq x y z
N GLY A 1 -7.96 -1.72 15.02
CA GLY A 1 -6.96 -2.60 14.35
C GLY A 1 -6.11 -1.77 13.40
N LYS A 2 -4.93 -2.26 12.99
CA LYS A 2 -4.06 -1.52 12.06
C LYS A 2 -4.76 -1.23 10.73
N THR A 3 -5.48 -2.20 10.18
CA THR A 3 -6.34 -2.06 8.99
C THR A 3 -7.39 -0.95 9.14
N ALA A 4 -8.09 -0.90 10.28
CA ALA A 4 -9.13 0.11 10.54
C ALA A 4 -8.56 1.55 10.58
N ILE A 5 -7.27 1.73 10.88
CA ILE A 5 -6.60 3.04 10.80
C ILE A 5 -6.43 3.45 9.34
N ALA A 6 -6.04 2.53 8.46
CA ALA A 6 -5.88 2.80 7.03
C ALA A 6 -7.23 3.12 6.37
N GLU A 7 -8.27 2.35 6.68
CA GLU A 7 -9.64 2.61 6.21
C GLU A 7 -10.18 3.95 6.72
N GLY A 8 -9.93 4.25 8.01
CA GLY A 8 -10.30 5.54 8.59
C GLY A 8 -9.57 6.72 7.92
N LEU A 9 -8.30 6.55 7.56
CA LEU A 9 -7.57 7.57 6.82
C LEU A 9 -8.13 7.74 5.40
N ALA A 10 -8.43 6.64 4.69
CA ALA A 10 -9.05 6.70 3.36
C ALA A 10 -10.39 7.44 3.41
N TRP A 11 -11.20 7.16 4.43
CA TRP A 11 -12.47 7.85 4.64
C TRP A 11 -12.26 9.35 4.88
N ARG A 12 -11.30 9.73 5.72
CA ARG A 12 -11.00 11.16 5.97
C ARG A 12 -10.50 11.91 4.74
N ILE A 13 -9.68 11.27 3.90
CA ILE A 13 -9.28 11.85 2.60
C ILE A 13 -10.50 12.13 1.73
N VAL A 14 -11.41 11.16 1.60
CA VAL A 14 -12.66 11.33 0.82
C VAL A 14 -13.55 12.44 1.39
N GLN A 15 -13.55 12.64 2.71
CA GLN A 15 -14.29 13.73 3.36
C GLN A 15 -13.57 15.10 3.27
N GLY A 16 -12.33 15.15 2.77
CA GLY A 16 -11.51 16.36 2.83
C GLY A 16 -11.07 16.75 4.25
N ASP A 17 -11.20 15.85 5.22
CA ASP A 17 -10.77 16.04 6.63
C ASP A 17 -9.32 15.57 6.82
N VAL A 18 -8.43 16.11 5.99
CA VAL A 18 -6.98 15.85 6.02
C VAL A 18 -6.24 17.14 5.64
N PRO A 19 -4.93 17.26 5.98
CA PRO A 19 -4.11 18.35 5.48
C PRO A 19 -4.10 18.41 3.94
N GLU A 20 -3.93 19.61 3.36
CA GLU A 20 -3.94 19.86 1.91
C GLU A 20 -2.99 18.93 1.15
N VAL A 21 -1.82 18.62 1.72
CA VAL A 21 -0.83 17.70 1.13
C VAL A 21 -1.32 16.26 0.96
N MET A 22 -2.41 15.88 1.65
CA MET A 22 -3.02 14.56 1.60
C MET A 22 -4.38 14.54 0.90
N ALA A 23 -4.92 15.70 0.53
CA ALA A 23 -6.28 15.82 -0.01
C ALA A 23 -6.45 15.05 -1.33
N ASP A 24 -5.40 15.03 -2.15
CA ASP A 24 -5.37 14.32 -3.43
C ASP A 24 -4.70 12.94 -3.35
N CYS A 25 -4.46 12.42 -2.14
CA CYS A 25 -3.78 11.14 -1.96
C CYS A 25 -4.70 9.93 -2.16
N THR A 26 -4.21 8.92 -2.87
CA THR A 26 -4.85 7.62 -2.96
C THR A 26 -4.15 6.63 -2.05
N ILE A 27 -4.91 6.01 -1.14
CA ILE A 27 -4.40 4.93 -0.28
C ILE A 27 -4.58 3.59 -0.97
N TYR A 28 -3.48 2.86 -1.11
CA TYR A 28 -3.44 1.47 -1.56
C TYR A 28 -3.11 0.57 -0.37
N SER A 29 -3.84 -0.52 -0.20
CA SER A 29 -3.50 -1.56 0.77
C SER A 29 -2.83 -2.72 0.05
N LEU A 30 -1.68 -3.15 0.57
CA LEU A 30 -0.97 -4.30 0.03
C LEU A 30 -1.43 -5.59 0.70
N ASP A 31 -1.97 -6.52 -0.09
CA ASP A 31 -2.17 -7.90 0.34
C ASP A 31 -0.95 -8.77 -0.02
N ILE A 32 -0.23 -9.21 1.00
CA ILE A 32 0.95 -10.06 0.87
C ILE A 32 0.56 -11.46 0.37
N GLY A 33 -0.62 -11.97 0.75
CA GLY A 33 -1.12 -13.26 0.30
C GLY A 33 -1.25 -13.32 -1.22
N SER A 34 -1.81 -12.26 -1.81
CA SER A 34 -1.91 -12.09 -3.27
C SER A 34 -0.55 -11.99 -3.97
N LEU A 35 0.44 -11.35 -3.34
CA LEU A 35 1.80 -11.27 -3.91
C LEU A 35 2.49 -12.65 -3.96
N LEU A 36 2.31 -13.44 -2.90
CA LEU A 36 2.89 -14.78 -2.75
C LEU A 36 2.15 -15.84 -3.58
N ALA A 37 0.86 -15.65 -3.85
CA ALA A 37 0.04 -16.57 -4.63
C ALA A 37 0.67 -16.89 -6.00
N GLY A 38 0.84 -18.18 -6.27
CA GLY A 38 1.41 -18.69 -7.51
C GLY A 38 2.93 -18.52 -7.67
N THR A 39 3.64 -18.08 -6.62
CA THR A 39 5.10 -18.01 -6.62
C THR A 39 5.69 -19.23 -5.90
N LYS A 40 6.68 -19.89 -6.51
CA LYS A 40 7.40 -21.03 -5.90
C LYS A 40 8.69 -20.60 -5.20
N TYR A 41 9.16 -19.38 -5.47
CA TYR A 41 10.47 -18.90 -5.07
C TYR A 41 10.40 -17.48 -4.52
N ARG A 42 11.19 -17.21 -3.48
CA ARG A 42 11.34 -15.87 -2.85
C ARG A 42 11.72 -14.77 -3.85
N GLY A 43 12.46 -15.10 -4.91
CA GLY A 43 12.86 -14.14 -5.94
C GLY A 43 11.69 -13.60 -6.79
N ASP A 44 10.64 -14.41 -7.01
CA ASP A 44 9.47 -13.96 -7.77
C ASP A 44 8.69 -12.89 -7.00
N PHE A 45 8.61 -13.07 -5.68
CA PHE A 45 8.03 -12.10 -4.78
C PHE A 45 8.77 -10.75 -4.83
N GLU A 46 10.10 -10.76 -4.67
CA GLU A 46 10.90 -9.53 -4.73
C GLU A 46 10.73 -8.80 -6.08
N LYS A 47 10.64 -9.56 -7.18
CA LYS A 47 10.43 -8.99 -8.51
C LYS A 47 9.05 -8.33 -8.63
N ARG A 48 7.98 -8.97 -8.13
CA ARG A 48 6.62 -8.40 -8.13
C ARG A 48 6.53 -7.16 -7.23
N PHE A 49 7.13 -7.23 -6.04
CA PHE A 49 7.13 -6.11 -5.09
C PHE A 49 7.86 -4.90 -5.66
N LYS A 50 9.05 -5.08 -6.25
CA LYS A 50 9.77 -4.00 -6.95
C LYS A 50 8.98 -3.41 -8.11
N ALA A 51 8.27 -4.23 -8.88
CA ALA A 51 7.42 -3.74 -9.97
C ALA A 51 6.27 -2.87 -9.45
N LEU A 52 5.63 -3.27 -8.34
CA LEU A 52 4.59 -2.51 -7.67
C LEU A 52 5.11 -1.16 -7.14
N LEU A 53 6.26 -1.16 -6.45
CA LEU A 53 6.88 0.08 -5.97
C LEU A 53 7.20 1.03 -7.12
N LYS A 54 7.74 0.52 -8.24
CA LYS A 54 8.04 1.32 -9.42
C LYS A 54 6.79 1.94 -10.05
N GLN A 55 5.63 1.28 -9.97
CA GLN A 55 4.37 1.85 -10.41
C GLN A 55 3.88 2.96 -9.47
N LEU A 56 4.00 2.76 -8.16
CA LEU A 56 3.61 3.76 -7.16
C LEU A 56 4.52 5.00 -7.18
N GLU A 57 5.82 4.83 -7.46
CA GLU A 57 6.76 5.95 -7.62
C GLU A 57 6.36 6.91 -8.75
N GLN A 58 5.57 6.45 -9.73
CA GLN A 58 5.04 7.30 -10.80
C GLN A 58 3.78 8.06 -10.40
N ASP A 59 3.13 7.65 -9.31
CA ASP A 59 1.92 8.25 -8.77
C ASP A 59 2.28 9.20 -7.63
N THR A 60 2.22 10.51 -7.92
CA THR A 60 2.75 11.57 -7.05
C THR A 60 2.04 11.66 -5.70
N ASN A 61 0.81 11.17 -5.62
CA ASN A 61 -0.03 11.24 -4.43
C ASN A 61 -0.44 9.84 -3.95
N SER A 62 0.47 8.87 -3.98
CA SER A 62 0.18 7.51 -3.53
C SER A 62 0.64 7.25 -2.08
N ILE A 63 -0.22 6.60 -1.29
CA ILE A 63 0.10 6.12 0.06
C ILE A 63 -0.04 4.60 0.07
N LEU A 64 1.04 3.87 0.34
CA LEU A 64 1.01 2.41 0.47
C LEU A 64 0.90 1.99 1.93
N PHE A 65 -0.18 1.31 2.28
CA PHE A 65 -0.38 0.68 3.57
C PHE A 65 0.03 -0.79 3.52
N ILE A 66 0.86 -1.22 4.49
CA ILE A 66 1.32 -2.60 4.65
C ILE A 66 1.11 -2.99 6.11
N ASP A 67 0.13 -3.85 6.38
CA ASP A 67 -0.24 -4.23 7.75
C ASP A 67 0.84 -5.09 8.43
N GLU A 68 1.34 -6.11 7.71
CA GLU A 68 2.31 -7.07 8.23
C GLU A 68 3.74 -6.78 7.76
N ILE A 69 4.19 -5.52 7.79
CA ILE A 69 5.54 -5.14 7.32
C ILE A 69 6.67 -5.92 8.00
N HIS A 70 6.43 -6.40 9.23
CA HIS A 70 7.37 -7.24 9.98
C HIS A 70 7.65 -8.60 9.33
N THR A 71 6.80 -9.08 8.41
CA THR A 71 7.11 -10.30 7.62
C THR A 71 8.22 -10.08 6.58
N PHE A 72 8.62 -8.83 6.36
CA PHE A 72 9.72 -8.44 5.45
C PHE A 72 11.04 -8.13 6.16
N LEU A 73 11.01 -7.76 7.44
CA LEU A 73 12.17 -7.38 8.26
C LEU A 73 12.80 -8.60 8.92
#